data_AF-A0AAJ6A2Z5-F1
#
_entry.id   AF-A0AAJ6A2Z5-F1
#
_cell.length_a   1.000
_cell.length_b   1.000
_cell.length_c   1.000
_cell.angle_alpha   90.00
_cell.angle_beta   90.00
_cell.angle_gamma   90.00
#
_symmetry.space_group_name_H-M   'P 1'
#
loop_
_entity.id
_entity.type
_entity.pdbx_description
1 polymer ?
#
loop_
_entity_poly.entity_id
_entity_poly.type
_entity_poly.pdbx_seq_one_letter_code
_entity_poly.pdbx_strand_id
1 'polypeptide(L)'
;MGSSQKRAIQNYRSRIEERGLARFEVLGLDSDRALIRSVARRLAEGGTEAAYIRNVLNQTLSGEPPKKGGVYAWLRSSPLVGADIDLERVRGKVREIDL
;
A
#
# COMPACT_ATOMS: atom_id res chain seq x y z
N MET A 1 -38.24 -4.85 -16.05
CA MET A 1 -37.30 -3.78 -16.47
C MET A 1 -37.53 -3.46 -17.95
N GLY A 2 -37.79 -2.20 -18.29
CA GLY A 2 -38.04 -1.76 -19.66
C GLY A 2 -36.81 -1.84 -20.57
N SER A 3 -37.02 -1.95 -21.88
CA SER A 3 -35.95 -2.09 -22.90
C SER A 3 -34.96 -0.91 -22.91
N SER A 4 -35.44 0.31 -22.67
CA SER A 4 -34.63 1.52 -22.53
C SER A 4 -33.67 1.46 -21.34
N GLN A 5 -34.14 0.93 -20.20
CA GLN A 5 -33.35 0.78 -18.99
C GLN A 5 -32.24 -0.27 -19.15
N LYS A 6 -32.53 -1.39 -19.83
CA LYS A 6 -31.52 -2.40 -20.19
C LYS A 6 -30.43 -1.82 -21.08
N ARG A 7 -30.81 -1.04 -22.10
CA ARG A 7 -29.87 -0.40 -23.04
C ARG A 7 -28.99 0.65 -22.36
N ALA A 8 -29.55 1.43 -21.44
CA ALA A 8 -28.79 2.39 -20.64
C ALA A 8 -27.73 1.71 -19.75
N ILE A 9 -28.09 0.60 -19.10
CA ILE A 9 -27.15 -0.19 -18.29
C ILE A 9 -26.05 -0.78 -19.16
N GLN A 10 -26.38 -1.30 -20.35
CA GLN A 10 -25.41 -1.88 -21.27
C GLN A 10 -24.39 -0.84 -21.76
N ASN A 11 -24.85 0.32 -22.21
CA ASN A 11 -23.98 1.41 -22.68
C ASN A 11 -23.07 1.93 -21.55
N TYR A 12 -23.58 2.00 -20.33
CA TYR A 12 -22.77 2.37 -19.16
C TYR A 12 -21.67 1.34 -18.88
N ARG A 13 -21.97 0.04 -19.01
CA ARG A 13 -20.98 -1.04 -18.83
C ARG A 13 -19.87 -0.96 -19.88
N SER A 14 -20.23 -0.80 -21.15
CA SER A 14 -19.24 -0.70 -22.23
C SER A 14 -18.27 0.48 -22.02
N ARG A 15 -18.78 1.63 -21.55
CA ARG A 15 -17.93 2.81 -21.23
C ARG A 15 -16.98 2.59 -20.05
N ILE A 16 -17.30 1.68 -19.13
CA ILE A 16 -16.43 1.32 -18.00
C ILE A 16 -15.33 0.38 -18.48
N GLU A 17 -15.67 -0.60 -19.31
CA GLU A 17 -14.70 -1.54 -19.90
C GLU A 17 -13.70 -0.82 -20.81
N GLU A 18 -14.14 0.17 -21.59
CA GLU A 18 -13.26 1.05 -22.40
C GLU A 18 -12.20 1.79 -21.56
N ARG A 19 -12.45 1.99 -20.26
CA ARG A 19 -11.49 2.60 -19.32
C ARG A 19 -10.60 1.58 -18.62
N GLY A 20 -10.63 0.31 -19.04
CA GLY A 20 -9.86 -0.78 -18.44
C GLY A 20 -10.38 -1.23 -17.07
N LEU A 21 -11.60 -0.85 -16.70
CA LEU A 21 -12.21 -1.22 -15.43
C LEU A 21 -13.09 -2.46 -15.61
N ALA A 22 -12.90 -3.46 -14.75
CA ALA A 22 -13.71 -4.67 -14.74
C ALA A 22 -14.57 -4.74 -13.47
N ARG A 23 -15.77 -5.29 -13.60
CA ARG A 23 -16.64 -5.59 -12.45
C ARG A 23 -16.45 -7.05 -12.06
N PHE A 24 -16.18 -7.28 -10.78
CA PHE A 24 -16.10 -8.60 -10.18
C PHE A 24 -16.85 -8.61 -8.85
N GLU A 25 -17.31 -9.79 -8.45
CA GLU A 25 -18.02 -10.02 -7.20
C GLU A 25 -17.06 -10.62 -6.17
N VAL A 26 -17.14 -10.16 -4.93
CA VAL A 26 -16.26 -10.60 -3.84
C VAL A 26 -17.09 -10.97 -2.62
N LEU A 27 -16.73 -12.07 -1.97
CA LEU A 27 -17.23 -12.42 -0.64
C LEU A 27 -16.29 -11.81 0.41
N GLY A 28 -16.85 -11.14 1.41
CA GLY A 28 -16.08 -10.50 2.48
C GLY A 28 -16.99 -10.12 3.64
N LEU A 29 -16.38 -9.70 4.76
CA LEU A 29 -17.12 -9.21 5.92
C LEU A 29 -17.79 -7.87 5.58
N ASP A 30 -19.00 -7.64 6.11
CA ASP A 30 -19.71 -6.38 5.87
C ASP A 30 -18.95 -5.16 6.43
N SER A 31 -18.19 -5.36 7.52
CA SER A 31 -17.31 -4.34 8.09
C SER A 31 -16.26 -3.82 7.10
N ASP A 32 -15.79 -4.68 6.20
CA ASP A 32 -14.68 -4.38 5.29
C ASP A 32 -15.17 -3.81 3.97
N ARG A 33 -16.48 -3.83 3.72
CA ARG A 33 -17.10 -3.41 2.46
C ARG A 33 -16.73 -1.98 2.06
N ALA A 34 -16.73 -1.05 3.01
CA ALA A 34 -16.37 0.34 2.77
C ALA A 34 -14.89 0.48 2.39
N LEU A 35 -14.01 -0.23 3.11
CA LEU A 35 -12.57 -0.24 2.89
C LEU A 35 -12.21 -0.83 1.52
N ILE A 36 -12.77 -1.99 1.17
CA ILE A 36 -12.54 -2.64 -0.13
C ILE A 36 -12.97 -1.70 -1.27
N ARG A 37 -14.09 -1.00 -1.11
CA ARG A 37 -14.56 -0.01 -2.10
C ARG A 37 -13.61 1.17 -2.23
N SER A 38 -13.08 1.71 -1.13
CA SER A 38 -12.12 2.82 -1.20
C SER A 38 -10.80 2.39 -1.84
N VAL A 39 -10.31 1.19 -1.54
CA VAL A 39 -9.11 0.61 -2.17
C VAL A 39 -9.32 0.47 -3.68
N ALA A 40 -10.42 -0.16 -4.11
CA ALA A 40 -10.72 -0.33 -5.53
C ALA A 40 -10.80 1.01 -6.27
N ARG A 41 -11.42 2.03 -5.66
CA ARG A 41 -11.51 3.38 -6.23
C ARG A 41 -10.12 4.01 -6.40
N ARG A 42 -9.28 3.98 -5.37
CA ARG A 42 -7.94 4.56 -5.41
C ARG A 42 -7.03 3.85 -6.42
N LEU A 43 -7.17 2.52 -6.55
CA LEU A 43 -6.44 1.75 -7.56
C LEU A 43 -6.86 2.10 -9.00
N ALA A 44 -8.15 2.39 -9.20
CA ALA A 44 -8.70 2.81 -10.48
C ALA A 44 -8.26 4.22 -10.91
N GLU A 45 -7.95 5.11 -9.96
CA GLU A 45 -7.41 6.46 -10.24
C GLU A 45 -5.98 6.43 -10.81
N GLY A 46 -5.23 5.35 -10.55
CA GLY A 46 -3.86 5.19 -11.04
C GLY A 46 -2.85 6.09 -10.32
N GLY A 47 -1.70 6.31 -10.96
CA GLY A 47 -0.62 7.14 -10.41
C GLY A 47 0.24 6.48 -9.31
N THR A 48 1.06 7.30 -8.67
CA THR A 48 2.04 6.89 -7.65
C THR A 48 1.38 6.28 -6.41
N GLU A 49 0.30 6.90 -5.96
CA GLU A 49 -0.50 6.44 -4.82
C GLU A 49 -1.09 5.05 -5.06
N ALA A 50 -1.65 4.80 -6.26
CA ALA A 50 -2.16 3.48 -6.61
C ALA A 50 -1.04 2.43 -6.69
N ALA A 51 0.14 2.80 -7.21
CA ALA A 51 1.30 1.91 -7.25
C ALA A 51 1.79 1.55 -5.84
N TYR A 52 1.83 2.52 -4.93
CA TYR A 52 2.17 2.32 -3.53
C TYR A 52 1.20 1.34 -2.85
N ILE A 53 -0.11 1.56 -3.01
CA ILE A 53 -1.14 0.69 -2.44
C ILE A 53 -1.01 -0.74 -2.97
N ARG A 54 -0.79 -0.94 -4.28
CA ARG A 54 -0.54 -2.29 -4.83
C ARG A 54 0.65 -2.96 -4.18
N ASN A 55 1.74 -2.23 -3.98
CA ASN A 55 2.95 -2.78 -3.37
C ASN A 55 2.70 -3.22 -1.92
N VAL A 56 2.10 -2.36 -1.09
CA VAL A 56 1.79 -2.68 0.31
C VAL A 56 0.83 -3.87 0.42
N LEU A 57 -0.23 -3.90 -0.41
CA LEU A 57 -1.19 -5.00 -0.41
C LEU A 57 -0.54 -6.30 -0.85
N ASN A 58 0.29 -6.29 -1.91
CA ASN A 58 1.01 -7.48 -2.34
C ASN A 58 1.92 -7.99 -1.22
N GLN A 59 2.73 -7.13 -0.60
CA GLN A 59 3.61 -7.53 0.51
C GLN A 59 2.84 -8.12 1.68
N THR A 60 1.69 -7.55 2.02
CA THR A 60 0.87 -7.99 3.15
C THR A 60 0.16 -9.32 2.85
N LEU A 61 -0.32 -9.50 1.62
CA LEU A 61 -1.09 -10.67 1.21
C LEU A 61 -0.21 -11.85 0.75
N SER A 62 1.01 -11.60 0.27
CA SER A 62 1.95 -12.63 -0.17
C SER A 62 2.38 -13.57 0.97
N GLY A 63 2.08 -13.25 2.23
CA GLY A 63 2.40 -14.09 3.39
C GLY A 63 3.89 -14.28 3.60
N GLU A 64 4.74 -13.60 2.81
CA GLU A 64 6.18 -13.60 3.02
C GLU A 64 6.43 -12.94 4.37
N PRO A 65 7.14 -13.62 5.30
CA PRO A 65 7.54 -12.97 6.53
C PRO A 65 8.29 -11.69 6.17
N PRO A 66 8.02 -10.56 6.85
CA PRO A 66 8.73 -9.31 6.57
C PRO A 66 10.22 -9.62 6.57
N LYS A 67 10.94 -9.21 5.51
CA LYS A 67 12.36 -9.55 5.31
C LYS A 67 13.12 -9.27 6.60
N LYS A 68 13.40 -10.35 7.36
CA LYS A 68 14.13 -10.25 8.61
C LYS A 68 15.54 -9.77 8.28
N GLY A 69 16.05 -8.84 9.08
CA GLY A 69 17.40 -8.34 8.90
C GLY A 69 17.56 -7.21 7.89
N GLY A 70 16.51 -6.46 7.52
CA GLY A 70 16.69 -5.21 6.75
C GLY A 70 17.61 -4.21 7.45
N VAL A 71 17.39 -3.99 8.76
CA VAL A 71 18.29 -3.16 9.59
C VAL A 71 19.69 -3.78 9.68
N TYR A 72 19.78 -5.10 9.82
CA TYR A 72 21.07 -5.80 9.92
C TYR A 72 21.87 -5.77 8.60
N ALA A 73 21.19 -5.93 7.46
CA ALA A 73 21.77 -5.82 6.13
C ALA A 73 22.21 -4.38 5.85
N TRP A 74 21.39 -3.40 6.25
CA TRP A 74 21.75 -1.98 6.16
C TRP A 74 23.01 -1.68 6.99
N LEU A 75 23.05 -2.12 8.25
CA LEU A 75 24.24 -1.98 9.11
C LEU A 75 25.48 -2.66 8.51
N ARG A 76 25.35 -3.85 7.91
CA ARG A 76 26.45 -4.55 7.23
C ARG A 76 26.85 -3.96 5.88
N SER A 77 25.99 -3.15 5.26
CA SER A 77 26.32 -2.38 4.06
C SER A 77 26.91 -1.00 4.39
N SER A 78 26.96 -0.63 5.67
CA SER A 78 27.54 0.64 6.09
C SER A 78 29.04 0.68 5.76
N PRO A 79 29.56 1.77 5.19
CA PRO A 79 31.01 1.95 5.00
C PRO A 79 31.78 1.98 6.34
N LEU A 80 31.07 2.07 7.46
CA LEU A 80 31.60 2.06 8.81
C LEU A 80 31.76 0.64 9.40
N VAL A 81 31.47 -0.41 8.63
CA VAL A 81 31.68 -1.79 9.06
C VAL A 81 33.17 -2.04 9.29
N GLY A 82 33.54 -2.40 10.52
CA GLY A 82 34.94 -2.58 10.92
C GLY A 82 35.69 -1.29 11.23
N ALA A 83 35.02 -0.13 11.19
CA ALA A 83 35.57 1.11 11.74
C ALA A 83 35.58 1.01 13.28
N ASP A 84 36.67 1.48 13.88
CA ASP A 84 36.79 1.58 15.33
C ASP A 84 35.95 2.76 15.84
N ILE A 85 34.66 2.50 16.03
CA ILE A 85 33.69 3.50 16.49
C ILE A 85 33.40 3.22 17.96
N ASP A 86 33.67 4.21 18.79
CA ASP A 86 33.23 4.20 20.17
C ASP A 86 31.69 4.31 20.22
N LEU A 87 31.03 3.21 20.58
CA LEU A 87 29.59 3.13 20.75
C LEU A 87 29.15 3.55 22.16
N GLU A 88 30.08 3.91 23.03
CA GLU A 88 29.78 4.30 24.39
C GLU A 88 29.01 5.63 24.39
N ARG A 89 27.76 5.56 24.84
CA ARG A 89 26.91 6.74 24.92
C ARG A 89 27.44 7.67 26.01
N VAL A 90 28.00 8.81 25.60
CA VAL A 90 28.39 9.88 26.53
C VAL A 90 27.16 10.37 27.30
N ARG A 91 27.12 10.06 28.60
CA ARG A 91 26.05 10.51 29.52
C ARG A 91 26.38 11.93 29.99
N GLY A 92 25.99 12.93 29.19
CA GLY A 92 26.05 14.34 29.56
C GLY A 92 24.77 14.83 30.25
N LYS A 93 24.82 16.03 30.85
CA LYS A 93 23.60 16.73 31.31
C LYS A 93 22.64 16.89 30.13
N VAL A 94 21.35 16.66 30.38
CA VAL A 94 20.29 16.88 29.38
C VAL A 94 20.37 18.32 28.90
N ARG A 95 20.35 18.51 27.58
CA ARG A 95 20.34 19.83 26.98
C ARG A 95 18.89 20.33 27.05
N GLU A 96 18.65 21.46 27.72
CA GLU A 96 17.36 22.14 27.64
C GLU A 96 17.18 22.62 26.18
N ILE A 97 16.05 22.26 25.60
CA ILE A 97 15.64 22.66 24.25
C ILE A 97 14.25 23.25 24.41
N ASP A 98 14.05 24.49 23.98
CA ASP A 98 12.73 25.10 23.89
C ASP A 98 12.06 24.56 22.62
N LEU A 99 10.90 23.91 22.75
CA LEU A 99 10.18 23.25 21.65
C LEU A 99 9.06 24.14 21.10
#